data_AF-A0A0L8GIK5-F1
#
_entry.id   AF-A0A0L8GIK5-F1
#
_cell.length_a   1.000
_cell.length_b   1.000
_cell.length_c   1.000
_cell.angle_alpha   90.00
_cell.angle_beta   90.00
_cell.angle_gamma   90.00
#
_symmetry.space_group_name_H-M   'P 1'
#
loop_
_entity.id
_entity.type
_entity.pdbx_description
1 polymer ?
#
loop_
_entity_poly.entity_id
_entity_poly.type
_entity_poly.pdbx_seq_one_letter_code
_entity_poly.pdbx_strand_id
1 'polypeptide(L)'
;MTENSLSSVRIRTLHPHINVSALPTLFLLLLLQLSLLVSETHAKSDATGYFWHITDLHYDFTYNELEIPYSCKAINKTYGKFGDYSCDAPAILIESIIEEMKTINSHVDFIVWTGDTVLHPRMNERLVLNESKNLEIIKNCTDILKAHFPKIPLASSLGNHDLFPDAQCPIATEAPNLYFKKLAEEWLTADLIETFSKNGYYFMATKDPDLYIVNLNTLLYYNRNKLIKPNQNPDPNGQFTWLQNVLEKVRKQKKK
;
A
#
# COMPACT_ATOMS: atom_id res chain seq x y z
N MET A 1 68.40 69.14 10.38
CA MET A 1 69.54 68.27 10.73
C MET A 1 69.13 67.47 11.95
N THR A 2 69.31 66.14 11.88
CA THR A 2 69.24 65.12 12.96
C THR A 2 67.89 65.00 13.71
N GLU A 3 67.32 63.83 14.02
CA GLU A 3 67.72 62.43 13.94
C GLU A 3 66.47 61.55 14.18
N ASN A 4 66.62 60.25 13.89
CA ASN A 4 65.59 59.22 13.80
C ASN A 4 64.73 58.99 15.07
N SER A 5 63.43 58.70 14.86
CA SER A 5 62.54 58.10 15.86
C SER A 5 61.91 56.82 15.29
N LEU A 6 62.35 55.68 15.80
CA LEU A 6 61.83 54.33 15.55
C LEU A 6 60.43 54.17 16.19
N SER A 7 59.44 53.79 15.38
CA SER A 7 58.11 53.42 15.84
C SER A 7 58.10 52.00 16.43
N SER A 8 57.80 51.88 17.73
CA SER A 8 57.60 50.59 18.39
C SER A 8 56.21 50.02 18.10
N VAL A 9 56.14 48.83 17.49
CA VAL A 9 54.91 48.04 17.34
C VAL A 9 54.61 47.31 18.67
N ARG A 10 53.45 47.57 19.27
CA ARG A 10 52.93 46.79 20.41
C ARG A 10 52.02 45.66 19.92
N ILE A 11 52.47 44.42 20.04
CA ILE A 11 51.62 43.23 19.88
C ILE A 11 50.89 42.99 21.21
N ARG A 12 49.56 43.09 21.22
CA ARG A 12 48.72 42.62 22.34
C ARG A 12 48.30 41.18 22.07
N THR A 13 48.85 40.24 22.83
CA THR A 13 48.32 38.88 22.93
C THR A 13 47.10 38.90 23.87
N LEU A 14 45.91 38.61 23.33
CA LEU A 14 44.73 38.29 24.12
C LEU A 14 44.81 36.80 24.48
N HIS A 15 45.02 36.48 25.74
CA HIS A 15 44.78 35.13 26.26
C HIS A 15 43.31 35.04 26.66
N PRO A 16 42.50 34.17 26.02
CA PRO A 16 41.17 33.88 26.53
C PRO A 16 41.31 33.09 27.83
N HIS A 17 40.86 33.65 28.94
CA HIS A 17 40.64 32.91 30.18
C HIS A 17 39.48 31.93 29.94
N ILE A 18 39.83 30.68 29.60
CA ILE A 18 38.85 29.58 29.56
C ILE A 18 38.55 29.21 31.01
N ASN A 19 37.32 29.49 31.45
CA ASN A 19 36.86 29.14 32.79
C ASN A 19 36.63 27.62 32.87
N VAL A 20 37.66 26.89 33.29
CA VAL A 20 37.70 25.41 33.35
C VAL A 20 36.64 24.83 34.29
N SER A 21 36.08 25.64 35.20
CA SER A 21 35.04 25.22 36.15
C SER A 21 33.67 24.93 35.51
N ALA A 22 33.41 25.39 34.28
CA ALA A 22 32.15 25.17 33.56
C ALA A 22 32.16 23.95 32.63
N LEU A 23 33.33 23.35 32.37
CA LEU A 23 33.45 22.16 31.53
C LEU A 23 32.69 20.94 32.06
N PRO A 24 32.74 20.61 33.37
CA PRO A 24 32.05 19.44 33.90
C PRO A 24 30.53 19.54 33.76
N THR A 25 29.97 20.74 33.98
CA THR A 25 28.53 21.01 33.87
C THR A 25 28.04 20.98 32.42
N LEU A 26 28.81 21.54 31.49
CA LEU A 26 28.48 21.50 30.06
C LEU A 26 28.54 20.08 29.50
N PHE A 27 29.53 19.28 29.94
CA PHE A 27 29.66 17.87 29.57
C PHE A 27 28.52 17.03 30.16
N LEU A 28 28.11 17.29 31.40
CA LEU A 28 26.98 16.60 32.03
C LEU A 28 25.65 16.93 31.33
N LEU A 29 25.44 18.19 30.93
CA LEU A 29 24.28 18.62 30.13
C LEU A 29 24.26 17.96 28.74
N LEU A 30 25.43 17.86 28.09
CA LEU A 30 25.56 17.19 26.80
C LEU A 30 25.29 15.68 26.92
N LEU A 31 25.78 15.04 27.99
CA LEU A 31 25.47 13.64 28.29
C LEU A 31 23.99 13.42 28.63
N LEU A 32 23.36 14.36 29.35
CA LEU A 32 21.92 14.29 29.64
C LEU A 32 21.10 14.45 28.36
N GLN A 33 21.46 15.40 27.49
CA GLN A 33 20.83 15.59 26.18
C GLN A 33 21.04 14.37 25.28
N LEU A 34 22.25 13.80 25.22
CA LEU A 34 22.51 12.56 24.52
C LEU A 34 21.69 11.40 25.10
N SER A 35 21.55 11.31 26.43
CA SER A 35 20.77 10.24 27.07
C SER A 35 19.27 10.38 26.79
N LEU A 36 18.75 11.60 26.69
CA LEU A 36 17.36 11.88 26.29
C LEU A 36 17.14 11.55 24.81
N LEU A 37 18.08 11.94 23.93
CA LEU A 37 18.08 11.56 22.51
C LEU A 37 18.20 10.04 22.30
N VAL A 38 19.00 9.34 23.12
CA VAL A 38 19.16 7.88 23.07
C VAL A 38 17.91 7.19 23.64
N SER A 39 17.28 7.75 24.68
CA SER A 39 16.03 7.21 25.24
C SER A 39 14.85 7.31 24.27
N GLU A 40 14.82 8.32 23.39
CA GLU A 40 13.81 8.42 22.32
C GLU A 40 14.04 7.40 21.18
N THR A 41 15.24 6.84 21.03
CA THR A 41 15.58 5.95 19.89
C THR A 41 15.47 4.45 20.19
N HIS A 42 15.19 4.05 21.43
CA HIS A 42 15.23 2.63 21.85
C HIS A 42 14.01 2.13 22.63
N ALA A 43 12.94 2.92 22.76
CA ALA A 43 11.64 2.37 23.10
C ALA A 43 11.05 1.71 21.86
N LYS A 44 11.47 0.47 21.56
CA LYS A 44 10.66 -0.44 20.75
C LYS A 44 9.37 -0.60 21.53
N SER A 45 8.34 0.18 21.19
CA SER A 45 7.11 0.16 21.97
C SER A 45 6.57 -1.27 21.90
N ASP A 46 6.30 -1.87 23.06
CA ASP A 46 5.53 -3.12 23.21
C ASP A 46 4.07 -2.97 22.71
N ALA A 47 3.77 -1.94 21.91
CA ALA A 47 2.48 -1.75 21.31
C ALA A 47 2.27 -2.83 20.25
N THR A 48 1.20 -3.60 20.42
CA THR A 48 0.71 -4.51 19.39
C THR A 48 0.29 -3.69 18.18
N GLY A 49 0.87 -3.97 17.01
CA GLY A 49 0.44 -3.41 15.73
C GLY A 49 -0.82 -4.10 15.23
N TYR A 50 -1.68 -3.35 14.53
CA TYR A 50 -2.93 -3.86 13.98
C TYR A 50 -3.03 -3.49 12.51
N PHE A 51 -3.57 -4.40 11.69
CA PHE A 51 -3.92 -4.11 10.30
C PHE A 51 -5.26 -4.76 9.98
N TRP A 52 -5.97 -4.19 9.00
CA TRP A 52 -7.16 -4.82 8.44
C TRP A 52 -6.79 -5.65 7.23
N HIS A 53 -7.46 -6.79 7.04
CA HIS A 53 -7.44 -7.55 5.80
C HIS A 53 -8.86 -7.66 5.25
N ILE A 54 -9.08 -7.13 4.05
CA ILE A 54 -10.33 -7.24 3.30
C ILE A 54 -10.07 -7.94 1.96
N THR A 55 -11.07 -8.64 1.44
CA THR A 55 -10.96 -9.41 0.19
C THR A 55 -12.35 -9.68 -0.37
N ASP A 56 -12.43 -9.99 -1.66
CA ASP A 56 -13.61 -10.57 -2.31
C ASP A 56 -14.88 -9.76 -2.06
N LEU A 57 -14.78 -8.43 -2.23
CA LEU A 57 -15.93 -7.55 -2.02
C LEU A 57 -17.06 -7.84 -3.01
N HIS A 58 -16.73 -8.23 -4.24
CA HIS A 58 -17.65 -8.47 -5.35
C HIS A 58 -18.85 -7.51 -5.33
N TYR A 59 -18.59 -6.26 -5.65
CA TYR A 59 -19.60 -5.22 -5.66
C TYR A 59 -20.52 -5.36 -6.88
N ASP A 60 -21.78 -5.74 -6.63
CA ASP A 60 -22.85 -5.66 -7.60
C ASP A 60 -23.54 -4.28 -7.56
N PHE A 61 -23.11 -3.41 -8.46
CA PHE A 61 -23.66 -2.06 -8.63
C PHE A 61 -25.12 -2.04 -9.10
N THR A 62 -25.70 -3.18 -9.47
CA THR A 62 -27.10 -3.31 -9.89
C THR A 62 -27.98 -3.90 -8.81
N TYR A 63 -27.43 -4.35 -7.68
CA TYR A 63 -28.21 -4.97 -6.63
C TYR A 63 -29.25 -4.00 -6.08
N ASN A 64 -30.51 -4.28 -6.38
CA ASN A 64 -31.67 -3.55 -5.89
C ASN A 64 -32.82 -4.53 -5.64
N GLU A 65 -33.74 -4.18 -4.74
CA GLU A 65 -34.82 -5.09 -4.30
C GLU A 65 -35.93 -5.28 -5.35
N LEU A 66 -35.85 -4.61 -6.52
CA LEU A 66 -36.95 -4.46 -7.49
C LEU A 66 -36.70 -5.18 -8.82
N GLU A 67 -35.44 -5.32 -9.24
CA GLU A 67 -35.02 -5.99 -10.47
C GLU A 67 -34.06 -7.14 -10.15
N ILE A 68 -33.83 -8.04 -11.11
CA ILE A 68 -32.89 -9.16 -10.96
C ILE A 68 -31.46 -8.62 -11.11
N PRO A 69 -30.65 -8.58 -10.04
CA PRO A 69 -29.29 -8.08 -10.12
C PRO A 69 -28.41 -8.89 -11.08
N TYR A 70 -27.34 -8.28 -11.55
CA TYR A 70 -26.46 -8.88 -12.55
C TYR A 70 -25.68 -10.07 -11.99
N SER A 71 -25.42 -10.13 -10.69
CA SER A 71 -24.72 -11.25 -10.06
C SER A 71 -25.60 -12.41 -9.63
N CYS A 72 -26.91 -12.18 -9.48
CA CYS A 72 -27.81 -13.17 -8.90
C CYS A 72 -28.05 -14.37 -9.82
N LYS A 73 -27.67 -15.56 -9.35
CA LYS A 73 -27.88 -16.83 -10.06
C LYS A 73 -29.34 -17.30 -10.00
N ALA A 74 -30.01 -17.03 -8.88
CA ALA A 74 -31.42 -17.36 -8.70
C ALA A 74 -32.31 -16.13 -8.91
N ILE A 75 -33.44 -16.36 -9.56
CA ILE A 75 -34.50 -15.35 -9.70
C ILE A 75 -35.40 -15.49 -8.48
N ASN A 76 -35.23 -14.59 -7.53
CA ASN A 76 -36.07 -14.53 -6.33
C ASN A 76 -37.15 -13.45 -6.49
N LYS A 77 -38.29 -13.64 -5.83
CA LYS A 77 -39.38 -12.65 -5.84
C LYS A 77 -39.03 -11.39 -5.05
N THR A 78 -38.14 -11.53 -4.06
CA THR A 78 -37.70 -10.47 -3.15
C THR A 78 -36.26 -10.72 -2.76
N TYR A 79 -35.42 -9.71 -2.86
CA TYR A 79 -34.03 -9.75 -2.42
C TYR A 79 -33.89 -9.09 -1.04
N GLY A 80 -32.96 -9.58 -0.21
CA GLY A 80 -32.71 -9.00 1.10
C GLY A 80 -31.92 -7.70 1.00
N LYS A 81 -32.16 -6.78 1.94
CA LYS A 81 -31.48 -5.47 2.03
C LYS A 81 -29.95 -5.59 1.98
N PHE A 82 -29.38 -6.55 2.72
CA PHE A 82 -27.93 -6.73 2.84
C PHE A 82 -27.37 -7.80 1.90
N GLY A 83 -28.19 -8.37 1.02
CA GLY A 83 -27.76 -9.44 0.13
C GLY A 83 -28.73 -10.62 0.10
N ASP A 84 -28.36 -11.58 -0.73
CA ASP A 84 -29.05 -12.85 -0.94
C ASP A 84 -27.98 -13.92 -1.22
N TYR A 85 -28.22 -15.16 -0.77
CA TYR A 85 -27.25 -16.25 -0.92
C TYR A 85 -26.90 -16.59 -2.38
N SER A 86 -27.69 -16.13 -3.35
CA SER A 86 -27.46 -16.37 -4.77
C SER A 86 -26.74 -15.24 -5.50
N CYS A 87 -26.37 -14.17 -4.81
CA CYS A 87 -25.89 -12.91 -5.39
C CYS A 87 -24.56 -12.46 -4.78
N ASP A 88 -23.90 -11.53 -5.47
CA ASP A 88 -22.78 -10.76 -4.93
C ASP A 88 -23.27 -9.56 -4.10
N ALA A 89 -22.34 -8.79 -3.51
CA ALA A 89 -22.65 -7.84 -2.45
C ALA A 89 -23.29 -6.53 -2.96
N PRO A 90 -24.40 -6.07 -2.33
CA PRO A 90 -24.88 -4.72 -2.54
C PRO A 90 -23.97 -3.67 -1.89
N ALA A 91 -24.04 -2.43 -2.37
CA ALA A 91 -23.31 -1.29 -1.81
C ALA A 91 -23.50 -1.17 -0.29
N ILE A 92 -24.72 -1.34 0.20
CA ILE A 92 -25.03 -1.20 1.63
C ILE A 92 -24.31 -2.23 2.52
N LEU A 93 -24.05 -3.43 2.01
CA LEU A 93 -23.26 -4.42 2.75
C LEU A 93 -21.81 -3.96 2.85
N ILE A 94 -21.21 -3.55 1.72
CA ILE A 94 -19.83 -3.07 1.65
C ILE A 94 -19.62 -1.84 2.54
N GLU A 95 -20.51 -0.86 2.44
CA GLU A 95 -20.49 0.35 3.28
C GLU A 95 -20.58 -0.02 4.76
N SER A 96 -21.51 -0.89 5.15
CA SER A 96 -21.69 -1.28 6.55
C SER A 96 -20.47 -2.01 7.12
N ILE A 97 -19.80 -2.86 6.34
CA ILE A 97 -18.59 -3.56 6.78
C ILE A 97 -17.44 -2.57 6.99
N ILE A 98 -17.23 -1.63 6.05
CA ILE A 98 -16.16 -0.63 6.15
C ILE A 98 -16.41 0.35 7.31
N GLU A 99 -17.67 0.73 7.54
CA GLU A 99 -18.06 1.54 8.71
C GLU A 99 -17.76 0.78 10.01
N GLU A 100 -18.15 -0.50 10.08
CA GLU A 100 -17.93 -1.31 11.29
C GLU A 100 -16.45 -1.58 11.55
N MET A 101 -15.62 -1.77 10.52
CA MET A 101 -14.15 -1.84 10.67
C MET A 101 -13.61 -0.63 11.44
N LYS A 102 -14.11 0.57 11.14
CA LYS A 102 -13.70 1.81 11.80
C LYS A 102 -14.17 1.86 13.26
N THR A 103 -15.37 1.35 13.54
CA THR A 103 -15.93 1.22 14.90
C THR A 103 -15.12 0.24 15.74
N ILE A 104 -14.76 -0.92 15.19
CA ILE A 104 -13.96 -1.94 15.87
C ILE A 104 -12.55 -1.43 16.14
N ASN A 105 -11.85 -0.96 15.10
CA ASN A 105 -10.52 -0.39 15.25
C ASN A 105 -10.17 0.57 14.09
N SER A 106 -10.18 1.87 14.38
CA SER A 106 -9.72 2.92 13.47
C SER A 106 -8.22 3.20 13.53
N HIS A 107 -7.52 2.65 14.53
CA HIS A 107 -6.08 2.84 14.76
C HIS A 107 -5.31 1.61 14.27
N VAL A 108 -5.20 1.50 12.94
CA VAL A 108 -4.42 0.45 12.27
C VAL A 108 -3.23 1.04 11.52
N ASP A 109 -2.19 0.24 11.34
CA ASP A 109 -0.93 0.65 10.71
C ASP A 109 -1.07 0.72 9.18
N PHE A 110 -1.83 -0.21 8.60
CA PHE A 110 -2.14 -0.32 7.18
C PHE A 110 -3.39 -1.19 6.95
N ILE A 111 -3.87 -1.23 5.71
CA ILE A 111 -4.93 -2.14 5.25
C ILE A 111 -4.37 -2.99 4.13
N VAL A 112 -4.62 -4.30 4.16
CA VAL A 112 -4.38 -5.24 3.07
C VAL A 112 -5.69 -5.50 2.35
N TRP A 113 -5.74 -5.28 1.05
CA TRP A 113 -6.89 -5.59 0.22
C TRP A 113 -6.49 -6.51 -0.93
N THR A 114 -6.93 -7.78 -0.89
CA THR A 114 -6.48 -8.80 -1.85
C THR A 114 -7.34 -8.94 -3.11
N GLY A 115 -8.04 -7.86 -3.49
CA GLY A 115 -8.78 -7.78 -4.76
C GLY A 115 -10.12 -8.49 -4.76
N ASP A 116 -10.56 -8.86 -5.97
CA ASP A 116 -11.87 -9.46 -6.31
C ASP A 116 -13.03 -8.53 -5.91
N THR A 117 -12.99 -7.34 -6.51
CA THR A 117 -13.93 -6.25 -6.26
C THR A 117 -15.09 -6.27 -7.24
N VAL A 118 -14.86 -6.70 -8.48
CA VAL A 118 -15.88 -6.69 -9.52
C VAL A 118 -16.79 -7.91 -9.37
N LEU A 119 -18.11 -7.71 -9.55
CA LEU A 119 -19.11 -8.78 -9.51
C LEU A 119 -18.87 -9.91 -10.53
N HIS A 120 -19.52 -11.04 -10.29
CA HIS A 120 -19.69 -12.17 -11.20
C HIS A 120 -20.96 -12.00 -12.04
N PRO A 121 -20.91 -11.52 -13.28
CA PRO A 121 -22.12 -11.38 -14.07
C PRO A 121 -22.72 -12.77 -14.41
N ARG A 122 -24.03 -12.93 -14.18
CA ARG A 122 -24.81 -14.11 -14.57
C ARG A 122 -24.91 -14.26 -16.10
N MET A 123 -24.84 -13.13 -16.80
CA MET A 123 -24.83 -13.05 -18.25
C MET A 123 -23.38 -13.01 -18.74
N ASN A 124 -23.18 -13.09 -20.07
CA ASN A 124 -21.86 -12.86 -20.65
C ASN A 124 -21.30 -11.51 -20.16
N GLU A 125 -20.12 -11.52 -19.54
CA GLU A 125 -19.48 -10.35 -18.96
C GLU A 125 -19.38 -9.18 -19.96
N ARG A 126 -19.20 -9.47 -21.25
CA ARG A 126 -19.04 -8.45 -22.29
C ARG A 126 -20.29 -7.62 -22.55
N LEU A 127 -21.44 -8.06 -22.03
CA LEU A 127 -22.71 -7.34 -22.14
C LEU A 127 -22.86 -6.27 -21.05
N VAL A 128 -22.16 -6.40 -19.93
CA VAL A 128 -22.39 -5.59 -18.72
C VAL A 128 -21.12 -5.00 -18.12
N LEU A 129 -19.96 -5.58 -18.43
CA LEU A 129 -18.64 -5.15 -17.99
C LEU A 129 -17.74 -4.78 -19.16
N ASN A 130 -16.77 -3.94 -18.85
CA ASN A 130 -15.61 -3.59 -19.65
C ASN A 130 -14.55 -2.98 -18.70
N GLU A 131 -13.36 -2.68 -19.21
CA GLU A 131 -12.29 -2.07 -18.40
C GLU A 131 -12.75 -0.79 -17.67
N SER A 132 -13.50 0.10 -18.34
CA SER A 132 -13.96 1.34 -17.73
C SER A 132 -14.94 1.09 -16.58
N LYS A 133 -15.84 0.11 -16.74
CA LYS A 133 -16.80 -0.26 -15.70
C LYS A 133 -16.11 -0.96 -14.52
N ASN A 134 -15.13 -1.83 -14.77
CA ASN A 134 -14.33 -2.43 -13.71
C ASN A 134 -13.59 -1.36 -12.88
N LEU A 135 -12.95 -0.39 -13.55
CA LEU A 135 -12.29 0.73 -12.88
C LEU A 135 -13.26 1.56 -12.04
N GLU A 136 -14.47 1.83 -12.55
CA GLU A 136 -15.51 2.54 -11.80
C GLU A 136 -15.94 1.77 -10.54
N ILE A 137 -16.18 0.46 -10.65
CA ILE A 137 -16.56 -0.41 -9.52
C ILE A 137 -15.47 -0.42 -8.44
N ILE A 138 -14.22 -0.63 -8.87
CA ILE A 138 -13.05 -0.63 -7.99
C ILE A 138 -12.86 0.72 -7.32
N LYS A 139 -13.00 1.80 -8.10
CA LYS A 139 -12.90 3.17 -7.59
C LYS A 139 -13.96 3.46 -6.53
N ASN A 140 -15.21 3.07 -6.76
CA ASN A 140 -16.29 3.27 -5.79
C ASN A 140 -15.96 2.62 -4.44
N CYS A 141 -15.52 1.36 -4.45
CA CYS A 141 -15.13 0.66 -3.22
C CYS A 141 -13.89 1.31 -2.56
N THR A 142 -12.92 1.73 -3.38
CA THR A 142 -11.72 2.42 -2.92
C THR A 142 -12.05 3.77 -2.27
N ASP A 143 -12.98 4.54 -2.84
CA ASP A 143 -13.42 5.83 -2.32
C ASP A 143 -14.14 5.66 -0.98
N ILE A 144 -15.01 4.64 -0.83
CA ILE A 144 -15.67 4.32 0.45
C ILE A 144 -14.61 3.99 1.50
N LEU A 145 -13.64 3.13 1.17
CA LEU A 145 -12.55 2.75 2.09
C LEU A 145 -11.71 3.97 2.51
N LYS A 146 -11.30 4.80 1.54
CA LYS A 146 -10.49 6.00 1.79
C LYS A 146 -11.26 7.08 2.54
N ALA A 147 -12.57 7.21 2.36
CA ALA A 147 -13.39 8.14 3.15
C ALA A 147 -13.37 7.76 4.64
N HIS A 148 -13.34 6.48 4.96
CA HIS A 148 -13.30 5.98 6.33
C HIS A 148 -11.87 5.97 6.90
N PHE A 149 -10.87 5.71 6.06
CA PHE A 149 -9.45 5.57 6.42
C PHE A 149 -8.50 6.46 5.57
N PRO A 150 -8.65 7.80 5.56
CA PRO A 150 -8.01 8.70 4.58
C PRO A 150 -6.48 8.82 4.67
N LYS A 151 -5.86 8.28 5.71
CA LYS A 151 -4.42 8.35 5.97
C LYS A 151 -3.80 6.99 6.29
N ILE A 152 -4.58 5.92 6.21
CA ILE A 152 -4.07 4.58 6.43
C ILE A 152 -3.52 4.07 5.09
N PRO A 153 -2.24 3.65 5.03
CA PRO A 153 -1.68 3.05 3.82
C PRO A 153 -2.48 1.84 3.37
N LEU A 154 -2.77 1.76 2.07
CA LEU A 154 -3.48 0.65 1.44
C LEU A 154 -2.48 -0.19 0.64
N ALA A 155 -2.37 -1.47 0.99
CA ALA A 155 -1.67 -2.46 0.21
C ALA A 155 -2.67 -3.31 -0.58
N SER A 156 -2.85 -3.00 -1.86
CA SER A 156 -3.85 -3.66 -2.72
C SER A 156 -3.23 -4.64 -3.71
N SER A 157 -3.87 -5.80 -3.92
CA SER A 157 -3.55 -6.78 -4.97
C SER A 157 -4.66 -6.85 -6.02
N LEU A 158 -4.31 -7.36 -7.20
CA LEU A 158 -5.29 -7.74 -8.21
C LEU A 158 -5.99 -9.06 -7.83
N GLY A 159 -7.31 -9.07 -7.83
CA GLY A 159 -8.11 -10.29 -7.95
C GLY A 159 -8.38 -10.65 -9.41
N ASN A 160 -8.78 -11.89 -9.66
CA ASN A 160 -9.06 -12.34 -11.03
C ASN A 160 -10.27 -11.64 -11.65
N HIS A 161 -11.23 -11.15 -10.88
CA HIS A 161 -12.37 -10.38 -11.40
C HIS A 161 -12.04 -8.90 -11.65
N ASP A 162 -10.92 -8.40 -11.14
CA ASP A 162 -10.56 -6.97 -11.29
C ASP A 162 -10.01 -6.62 -12.69
N LEU A 163 -9.86 -7.61 -13.56
CA LEU A 163 -9.44 -7.46 -14.96
C LEU A 163 -10.61 -7.67 -15.93
N PHE A 164 -10.49 -7.14 -17.13
CA PHE A 164 -11.41 -7.41 -18.22
C PHE A 164 -10.66 -7.77 -19.51
N PRO A 165 -10.94 -8.92 -20.15
CA PRO A 165 -11.78 -10.03 -19.67
C PRO A 165 -11.27 -10.64 -18.36
N ASP A 166 -12.15 -11.30 -17.60
CA ASP A 166 -11.78 -11.84 -16.29
C ASP A 166 -10.57 -12.80 -16.34
N ALA A 167 -9.75 -12.77 -15.29
CA ALA A 167 -8.53 -13.56 -15.11
C ALA A 167 -7.42 -13.36 -16.16
N GLN A 168 -7.63 -12.55 -17.21
CA GLN A 168 -6.67 -12.42 -18.31
C GLN A 168 -5.58 -11.38 -17.99
N CYS A 169 -4.69 -11.70 -17.06
CA CYS A 169 -3.55 -10.85 -16.73
C CYS A 169 -2.47 -10.91 -17.82
N PRO A 170 -2.11 -9.79 -18.46
CA PRO A 170 -1.10 -9.77 -19.51
C PRO A 170 0.32 -9.97 -18.95
N ILE A 171 1.22 -10.46 -19.81
CA ILE A 171 2.67 -10.43 -19.56
C ILE A 171 3.16 -8.98 -19.68
N ALA A 172 4.10 -8.60 -18.82
CA ALA A 172 4.74 -7.30 -18.85
C ALA A 172 5.43 -7.05 -20.20
N THR A 173 5.35 -5.80 -20.65
CA THR A 173 6.13 -5.30 -21.79
C THR A 173 7.13 -4.25 -21.29
N GLU A 174 7.91 -3.67 -22.18
CA GLU A 174 8.77 -2.55 -21.80
C GLU A 174 7.99 -1.33 -21.31
N ALA A 175 6.80 -1.10 -21.88
CA ALA A 175 5.92 -0.01 -21.47
C ALA A 175 5.00 -0.45 -20.30
N PRO A 176 4.69 0.46 -19.35
CA PRO A 176 3.68 0.22 -18.34
C PRO A 176 2.31 -0.08 -18.96
N ASN A 177 1.57 -1.00 -18.33
CA ASN A 177 0.18 -1.26 -18.69
C ASN A 177 -0.71 -0.11 -18.20
N LEU A 178 -1.45 0.52 -19.12
CA LEU A 178 -2.27 1.69 -18.79
C LEU A 178 -3.43 1.36 -17.83
N TYR A 179 -4.00 0.16 -17.93
CA TYR A 179 -5.05 -0.28 -17.01
C TYR A 179 -4.50 -0.46 -15.59
N PHE A 180 -3.35 -1.12 -15.46
CA PHE A 180 -2.67 -1.28 -14.16
C PHE A 180 -2.25 0.06 -13.58
N LYS A 181 -1.85 1.01 -14.43
CA LYS A 181 -1.53 2.37 -14.00
C LYS A 181 -2.74 3.07 -13.37
N LYS A 182 -3.91 3.00 -14.00
CA LYS A 182 -5.14 3.58 -13.45
C LYS A 182 -5.51 2.94 -12.11
N LEU A 183 -5.40 1.62 -11.98
CA LEU A 183 -5.62 0.94 -10.70
C LEU A 183 -4.62 1.39 -9.63
N ALA A 184 -3.33 1.49 -9.97
CA ALA A 184 -2.31 1.95 -9.04
C ALA A 184 -2.52 3.41 -8.60
N GLU A 185 -2.99 4.29 -9.49
CA GLU A 185 -3.34 5.66 -9.15
C GLU A 185 -4.50 5.73 -8.15
N GLU A 186 -5.44 4.77 -8.21
CA GLU A 186 -6.51 4.64 -7.22
C GLU A 186 -6.02 4.03 -5.90
N TRP A 187 -5.09 3.08 -5.90
CA TRP A 187 -4.72 2.33 -4.69
C TRP A 187 -3.47 2.81 -3.97
N LEU A 188 -2.44 3.18 -4.72
CA LEU A 188 -1.06 3.21 -4.25
C LEU A 188 -0.47 4.62 -4.19
N THR A 189 0.65 4.74 -3.47
CA THR A 189 1.49 5.93 -3.48
C THR A 189 2.33 6.00 -4.76
N ALA A 190 2.75 7.22 -5.12
CA ALA A 190 3.42 7.50 -6.39
C ALA A 190 4.68 6.65 -6.64
N ASP A 191 5.41 6.29 -5.59
CA ASP A 191 6.63 5.47 -5.64
C ASP A 191 6.37 4.00 -6.04
N LEU A 192 5.14 3.51 -5.85
CA LEU A 192 4.75 2.13 -6.18
C LEU A 192 4.07 2.02 -7.55
N ILE A 193 3.55 3.13 -8.09
CA ILE A 193 2.79 3.14 -9.34
C ILE A 193 3.57 2.53 -10.49
N GLU A 194 4.84 2.89 -10.69
CA GLU A 194 5.63 2.40 -11.82
C GLU A 194 5.81 0.87 -11.79
N THR A 195 6.22 0.34 -10.62
CA THR A 195 6.47 -1.10 -10.47
C THR A 195 5.18 -1.91 -10.65
N PHE A 196 4.08 -1.46 -10.05
CA PHE A 196 2.79 -2.09 -10.22
C PHE A 196 2.28 -1.98 -11.66
N SER A 197 2.37 -0.80 -12.29
CA SER A 197 1.91 -0.59 -13.66
C SER A 197 2.62 -1.48 -14.67
N LYS A 198 3.90 -1.80 -14.43
CA LYS A 198 4.67 -2.69 -15.29
C LYS A 198 4.37 -4.16 -15.02
N ASN A 199 4.27 -4.56 -13.75
CA ASN A 199 4.35 -5.98 -13.39
C ASN A 199 3.11 -6.55 -12.66
N GLY A 200 2.29 -5.69 -12.07
CA GLY A 200 1.16 -6.04 -11.19
C GLY A 200 1.56 -6.45 -9.77
N TYR A 201 2.84 -6.36 -9.41
CA TYR A 201 3.38 -6.66 -8.09
C TYR A 201 4.27 -5.51 -7.60
N TYR A 202 4.53 -5.42 -6.29
CA TYR A 202 5.40 -4.40 -5.72
C TYR A 202 5.90 -4.76 -4.31
N PHE A 203 6.88 -3.98 -3.83
CA PHE A 203 7.45 -4.08 -2.50
C PHE A 203 7.27 -2.75 -1.76
N MET A 204 6.61 -2.77 -0.61
CA MET A 204 6.17 -1.58 0.11
C MET A 204 6.73 -1.57 1.54
N ALA A 205 7.23 -0.41 1.98
CA ALA A 205 7.58 -0.18 3.37
C ALA A 205 6.33 0.10 4.20
N THR A 206 6.32 -0.37 5.45
CA THR A 206 5.28 0.00 6.41
C THR A 206 5.75 1.13 7.33
N LYS A 207 4.89 1.56 8.25
CA LYS A 207 5.28 2.50 9.32
C LYS A 207 6.30 1.89 10.28
N ASP A 208 6.25 0.57 10.48
CA ASP A 208 7.30 -0.16 11.20
C ASP A 208 8.52 -0.28 10.27
N PRO A 209 9.66 0.32 10.63
CA PRO A 209 10.87 0.29 9.80
C PRO A 209 11.43 -1.12 9.60
N ASP A 210 11.03 -2.09 10.41
CA ASP A 210 11.46 -3.48 10.36
C ASP A 210 10.43 -4.40 9.68
N LEU A 211 9.32 -3.88 9.16
CA LEU A 211 8.29 -4.66 8.47
C LEU A 211 8.03 -4.12 7.05
N TYR A 212 8.05 -5.03 6.09
CA TYR A 212 7.68 -4.75 4.70
C TYR A 212 6.49 -5.59 4.23
N ILE A 213 5.80 -5.09 3.21
CA ILE A 213 4.76 -5.81 2.48
C ILE A 213 5.29 -6.18 1.09
N VAL A 214 5.21 -7.46 0.77
CA VAL A 214 5.44 -7.99 -0.58
C VAL A 214 4.09 -8.29 -1.19
N ASN A 215 3.68 -7.51 -2.18
CA ASN A 215 2.44 -7.74 -2.92
C ASN A 215 2.75 -8.53 -4.19
N LEU A 216 2.17 -9.72 -4.34
CA LEU A 216 2.38 -10.59 -5.50
C LEU A 216 1.21 -10.48 -6.48
N ASN A 217 1.52 -10.56 -7.76
CA ASN A 217 0.58 -10.80 -8.84
C ASN A 217 0.43 -12.31 -9.08
N THR A 218 -0.48 -12.94 -8.34
CA THR A 218 -0.73 -14.38 -8.46
C THR A 218 -1.52 -14.75 -9.71
N LEU A 219 -2.14 -13.77 -10.41
CA LEU A 219 -2.84 -13.99 -11.68
C LEU A 219 -1.91 -14.45 -12.81
N LEU A 220 -0.62 -14.18 -12.69
CA LEU A 220 0.39 -14.71 -13.60
C LEU A 220 0.53 -16.24 -13.52
N TYR A 221 0.09 -16.85 -12.42
CA TYR A 221 0.13 -18.30 -12.20
C TYR A 221 -1.25 -18.94 -12.15
N TYR A 222 -2.30 -18.15 -12.39
CA TYR A 222 -3.67 -18.62 -12.30
C TYR A 222 -4.06 -19.46 -13.51
N ASN A 223 -4.64 -20.64 -13.30
CA ASN A 223 -4.96 -21.61 -14.36
C ASN A 223 -5.99 -21.11 -15.40
N ARG A 224 -6.80 -20.12 -15.04
CA ARG A 224 -7.76 -19.46 -15.95
C ARG A 224 -7.15 -18.34 -16.78
N ASN A 225 -5.94 -17.88 -16.46
CA ASN A 225 -5.22 -16.94 -17.29
C ASN A 225 -4.69 -17.65 -18.55
N LYS A 226 -5.30 -17.37 -19.70
CA LYS A 226 -4.93 -18.00 -20.98
C LYS A 226 -3.82 -17.27 -21.73
N LEU A 227 -3.42 -16.10 -21.23
CA LEU A 227 -2.31 -15.32 -21.80
C LEU A 227 -0.95 -15.88 -21.37
N ILE A 228 -0.88 -16.60 -20.25
CA ILE A 228 0.34 -17.23 -19.75
C ILE A 228 0.42 -18.67 -20.22
N LYS A 229 1.57 -19.06 -20.79
CA LYS A 229 1.86 -20.43 -21.16
C LYS A 229 2.99 -20.95 -20.27
N PRO A 230 2.73 -21.80 -19.27
CA PRO A 230 3.74 -22.20 -18.28
C PRO A 230 5.08 -22.68 -18.86
N ASN A 231 5.04 -23.44 -19.96
CA ASN A 231 6.25 -23.93 -20.62
C ASN A 231 7.07 -22.82 -21.31
N GLN A 232 6.43 -21.72 -21.70
CA GLN A 232 7.07 -20.57 -22.35
C GLN A 232 7.38 -19.45 -21.35
N ASN A 233 6.65 -19.41 -20.24
CA ASN A 233 6.73 -18.41 -19.20
C ASN A 233 6.87 -19.13 -17.83
N PRO A 234 8.04 -19.72 -17.54
CA PRO A 234 8.26 -20.42 -16.27
C PRO A 234 8.33 -19.44 -15.07
N ASP A 235 8.76 -18.19 -15.31
CA ASP A 235 8.73 -17.09 -14.36
C ASP A 235 8.16 -15.81 -15.02
N PRO A 236 6.83 -15.74 -15.26
CA PRO A 236 6.18 -14.58 -15.87
C PRO A 236 6.52 -13.30 -15.10
N ASN A 237 6.88 -12.26 -15.86
CA ASN A 237 7.34 -10.96 -15.35
C ASN A 237 8.55 -11.05 -14.39
N GLY A 238 9.29 -12.17 -14.38
CA GLY A 238 10.44 -12.38 -13.49
C GLY A 238 10.07 -12.33 -12.00
N GLN A 239 8.81 -12.56 -11.65
CA GLN A 239 8.29 -12.31 -10.30
C GLN A 239 8.96 -13.19 -9.24
N PHE A 240 9.25 -14.46 -9.51
CA PHE A 240 9.94 -15.31 -8.54
C PHE A 240 11.40 -14.90 -8.36
N THR A 241 12.09 -14.58 -9.46
CA THR A 241 13.45 -14.04 -9.42
C THR A 241 13.48 -12.73 -8.61
N TRP A 242 12.53 -11.83 -8.86
CA TRP A 242 12.36 -10.59 -8.11
C TRP A 242 12.07 -10.84 -6.63
N LEU A 243 11.15 -11.75 -6.32
CA LEU A 243 10.76 -12.11 -4.95
C LEU A 243 11.96 -12.64 -4.16
N GLN A 244 12.77 -13.52 -4.75
CA GLN A 244 13.98 -14.03 -4.12
C GLN A 244 14.92 -12.88 -3.76
N ASN A 245 15.17 -11.96 -4.69
CA ASN A 245 16.03 -10.80 -4.45
C ASN A 245 15.51 -9.90 -3.32
N VAL A 246 14.19 -9.65 -3.28
CA VAL A 246 13.54 -8.89 -2.21
C VAL A 246 13.72 -9.58 -0.86
N LEU A 247 13.43 -10.87 -0.76
CA LEU A 247 13.55 -11.64 0.49
C LEU A 247 15.00 -11.72 0.97
N GLU A 248 15.97 -11.90 0.07
CA GLU A 248 17.39 -11.88 0.40
C GLU A 248 17.85 -10.51 0.92
N LYS A 249 17.37 -9.42 0.31
CA LYS A 249 17.64 -8.06 0.77
C LYS A 249 17.10 -7.82 2.18
N VAL A 250 15.83 -8.16 2.43
CA VAL A 250 15.18 -8.03 3.75
C VAL A 250 15.92 -8.85 4.81
N ARG A 251 16.29 -10.10 4.46
CA ARG A 251 17.09 -10.97 5.33
C ARG A 251 18.45 -10.38 5.69
N LYS A 252 19.20 -9.83 4.72
CA LYS A 252 20.50 -9.18 4.96
C LYS A 252 20.38 -7.97 5.89
N GLN A 253 19.25 -7.26 5.83
CA GLN A 253 18.94 -6.14 6.71
C GLN A 253 18.45 -6.57 8.10
N LYS A 254 18.22 -7.87 8.34
CA LYS A 254 17.62 -8.43 9.56
C LYS A 254 16.22 -7.87 9.85
N LYS A 255 15.46 -7.58 8.79
CA LYS A 255 14.08 -7.09 8.84
C LYS A 255 13.08 -8.20 8.50
N LYS A 256 11.79 -7.91 8.58
CA LYS A 256 10.66 -8.81 8.32
C LYS A 256 9.90 -8.42 7.07
#